data_AF-A0A7W3YC16-F1
#
_entry.id   AF-A0A7W3YC16-F1
#
_cell.length_a   1.000
_cell.length_b   1.000
_cell.length_c   1.000
_cell.angle_alpha   90.00
_cell.angle_beta   90.00
_cell.angle_gamma   90.00
#
_symmetry.space_group_name_H-M   'P 1'
#
loop_
_entity.id
_entity.type
_entity.pdbx_description
1 polymer ?
#
loop_
_entity_poly.entity_id
_entity_poly.type
_entity_poly.pdbx_seq_one_letter_code
_entity_poly.pdbx_strand_id
1 'polypeptide(L)'
;MVIGKQQLTAQSTRTIILVHVDGTQQVIKQTVRFQRSKVPVADGRITYSQWICQPGSPKEWAEFDAPEIEGCAPDRAFLPSEEVQAWTPDSKVVIVYNRFDNERLDDRYTKTQSRPPLIHRPVEEKKSGIPHGLGLRIAGLTSLFGLRRAN
;
A
#
# COMPACT_ATOMS: atom_id res chain seq x y z
N MET A 1 20.67 16.34 40.26
CA MET A 1 19.92 16.75 39.06
C MET A 1 19.60 15.50 38.27
N VAL A 2 18.34 15.04 38.25
CA VAL A 2 17.97 13.85 37.49
C VAL A 2 17.87 14.25 36.02
N ILE A 3 18.84 13.82 35.22
CA ILE A 3 18.85 14.04 33.79
C ILE A 3 17.86 13.02 33.19
N GLY A 4 16.58 13.39 33.15
CA GLY A 4 15.50 12.48 32.75
C GLY A 4 15.41 12.28 31.24
N LYS A 5 15.38 11.03 30.78
CA LYS A 5 15.00 10.65 29.41
C LYS A 5 13.54 11.01 29.16
N GLN A 6 13.26 11.73 28.09
CA GLN A 6 11.90 12.05 27.63
C GLN A 6 11.56 11.26 26.37
N GLN A 7 10.31 10.81 26.23
CA GLN A 7 9.80 10.22 25.00
C GLN A 7 9.02 11.29 24.21
N LEU A 8 9.29 11.39 22.91
CA LEU A 8 8.58 12.27 21.98
C LEU A 8 7.78 11.42 21.00
N THR A 9 6.62 11.92 20.60
CA THR A 9 5.73 11.28 19.64
C THR A 9 5.49 12.19 18.44
N ALA A 10 5.22 11.57 17.30
CA ALA A 10 4.78 12.23 16.08
C ALA A 10 3.79 11.31 15.36
N GLN A 11 3.00 11.85 14.45
CA GLN A 11 2.10 11.06 13.63
C GLN A 11 1.92 11.71 12.27
N SER A 12 1.58 10.88 11.29
CA SER A 12 1.23 11.30 9.94
C SER A 12 -0.07 10.62 9.54
N THR A 13 -1.08 11.40 9.13
CA THR A 13 -2.43 10.94 8.86
C THR A 13 -2.88 11.27 7.44
N ARG A 14 -3.33 10.25 6.70
CA ARG A 14 -4.10 10.41 5.46
C ARG A 14 -5.58 10.33 5.79
N THR A 15 -6.31 11.40 5.52
CA THR A 15 -7.76 11.47 5.64
C THR A 15 -8.38 11.30 4.25
N ILE A 16 -9.09 10.20 4.04
CA ILE A 16 -9.82 9.90 2.82
C ILE A 16 -11.28 10.27 3.06
N ILE A 17 -11.82 11.13 2.22
CA ILE A 17 -13.22 11.56 2.26
C ILE A 17 -13.90 11.02 1.01
N LEU A 18 -14.87 10.12 1.21
CA LEU A 18 -15.76 9.67 0.15
C LEU A 18 -16.95 10.62 0.11
N VAL A 19 -17.23 11.21 -1.05
CA VAL A 19 -18.42 12.04 -1.29
C VAL A 19 -19.36 11.23 -2.18
N HIS A 20 -20.51 10.85 -1.64
CA HIS A 20 -21.53 10.10 -2.35
C HIS A 20 -22.35 11.01 -3.27
N VAL A 21 -23.06 10.41 -4.21
CA VAL A 21 -23.91 11.10 -5.19
C VAL A 21 -25.06 11.90 -4.57
N ASP A 22 -25.48 11.56 -3.35
CA ASP A 22 -26.49 12.29 -2.57
C ASP A 22 -25.90 13.43 -1.73
N GLY A 23 -24.59 13.65 -1.82
CA GLY A 23 -23.84 14.65 -1.07
C GLY A 23 -23.40 14.20 0.33
N THR A 24 -23.79 13.00 0.78
CA THR A 24 -23.30 12.46 2.06
C THR A 24 -21.81 12.16 2.00
N GLN A 25 -21.16 12.20 3.17
CA GLN A 25 -19.72 12.01 3.26
C GLN A 25 -19.36 10.92 4.26
N GLN A 26 -18.41 10.07 3.87
CA GLN A 26 -17.75 9.11 4.74
C GLN A 26 -16.28 9.49 4.90
N VAL A 27 -15.79 9.52 6.15
CA VAL A 27 -14.40 9.87 6.46
C VAL A 27 -13.66 8.64 6.98
N ILE A 28 -12.52 8.35 6.36
CA ILE A 28 -11.63 7.24 6.71
C ILE A 28 -10.25 7.83 7.03
N LYS A 29 -9.66 7.45 8.16
CA LYS A 29 -8.34 7.94 8.59
C LYS A 29 -7.35 6.79 8.65
N GLN A 30 -6.20 6.99 8.01
CA GLN A 30 -5.05 6.10 8.10
C GLN A 30 -3.93 6.87 8.81
N THR A 31 -3.48 6.37 9.97
CA THR A 31 -2.50 7.08 10.81
C THR A 31 -1.32 6.18 11.13
N VAL A 32 -0.13 6.65 10.83
CA VAL A 32 1.13 6.07 11.31
C VAL A 32 1.64 6.92 12.47
N ARG A 33 1.98 6.26 13.58
CA ARG A 33 2.49 6.89 14.81
C ARG A 33 3.94 6.53 15.01
N PHE A 34 4.73 7.53 15.34
CA PHE A 34 6.17 7.44 15.56
C PHE A 34 6.53 7.82 16.98
N GLN A 35 7.67 7.33 17.42
CA GLN A 35 8.27 7.71 18.68
C GLN A 35 9.78 7.82 18.59
N ARG A 36 10.37 8.71 19.39
CA ARG A 36 11.82 8.79 19.62
C ARG A 36 12.09 9.20 21.05
N SER A 37 13.29 8.94 21.53
CA SER A 37 13.75 9.41 22.84
C SER A 37 14.59 10.67 22.71
N LYS A 38 14.44 11.57 23.67
CA LYS A 38 15.27 12.75 23.91
C LYS A 38 16.00 12.54 25.23
N VAL A 39 17.32 12.51 25.20
CA VAL A 39 18.17 12.26 26.37
C VAL A 39 19.08 13.46 26.56
N PRO A 40 18.91 14.26 27.62
CA PRO A 40 19.94 15.22 28.00
C PRO A 40 21.17 14.46 28.53
N VAL A 41 22.37 15.00 28.31
CA VAL A 41 23.63 14.41 28.79
C VAL A 41 24.34 15.38 29.73
N ALA A 42 25.30 14.88 30.52
CA ALA A 42 25.95 15.63 31.60
C ALA A 42 26.60 16.96 31.13
N ASP A 43 27.06 17.02 29.89
CA ASP A 43 27.69 18.21 29.29
C ASP A 43 26.68 19.29 28.84
N GLY A 44 25.42 19.21 29.27
CA GLY A 44 24.34 20.13 28.88
C GLY A 44 23.84 19.95 27.43
N ARG A 45 24.38 18.99 26.67
CA ARG A 45 23.91 18.63 25.33
C ARG A 45 22.64 17.78 25.39
N ILE A 46 21.94 17.68 24.25
CA ILE A 46 20.76 16.84 24.08
C ILE A 46 20.99 15.90 22.89
N THR A 47 20.76 14.60 23.09
CA THR A 47 20.78 13.59 22.04
C THR A 47 19.36 13.10 21.74
N TYR A 48 19.11 12.78 20.48
CA TYR A 48 17.85 12.20 20.03
C TYR A 48 18.11 10.84 19.42
N SER A 49 17.27 9.85 19.75
CA SER A 49 17.25 8.61 18.99
C SER A 49 16.66 8.84 17.61
N GLN A 50 16.87 7.87 16.72
CA GLN A 50 16.09 7.79 15.48
C GLN A 50 14.59 7.68 15.79
N TRP A 51 13.78 8.20 14.88
CA TRP A 51 12.34 7.95 14.89
C TRP A 51 12.09 6.50 14.51
N ILE A 52 11.20 5.84 15.24
CA ILE A 52 10.72 4.50 14.93
C ILE A 52 9.19 4.48 14.97
N CYS A 53 8.56 3.59 14.21
CA CYS A 53 7.13 3.34 14.35
C CYS A 53 6.82 2.83 15.76
N GLN A 54 5.71 3.30 16.32
CA GLN A 54 5.24 2.82 17.61
C GLN A 54 4.77 1.37 17.49
N PRO A 55 4.98 0.53 18.52
CA PRO A 55 4.34 -0.78 18.61
C PRO A 55 2.83 -0.66 18.40
N GLY A 56 2.26 -1.49 17.52
CA GLY A 56 0.83 -1.46 17.19
C GLY A 56 0.40 -0.36 16.21
N SER A 57 1.31 0.50 15.76
CA SER A 57 1.05 1.38 14.61
C SER A 57 1.27 0.62 13.29
N PRO A 58 0.47 0.90 12.24
CA PRO A 58 0.86 0.50 10.88
C PRO A 58 2.19 1.16 10.50
N LYS A 59 2.89 0.59 9.51
CA LYS A 59 4.18 1.12 9.02
C LYS A 59 4.02 2.16 7.92
N GLU A 60 2.88 2.14 7.25
CA GLU A 60 2.56 2.94 6.08
C GLU A 60 1.07 3.31 6.11
N TRP A 61 0.67 4.27 5.29
CA TRP A 61 -0.74 4.39 4.93
C TRP A 61 -1.08 3.23 4.01
N ALA A 62 -1.97 2.34 4.45
CA ALA A 62 -2.33 1.15 3.68
C ALA A 62 -2.97 1.53 2.34
N GLU A 63 -2.91 0.62 1.36
CA GLU A 63 -3.73 0.76 0.15
C GLU A 63 -5.21 0.90 0.50
N PHE A 64 -5.96 1.54 -0.40
CA PHE A 64 -7.39 1.78 -0.21
C PHE A 64 -8.12 1.58 -1.54
N ASP A 65 -8.99 0.58 -1.57
CA ASP A 65 -9.98 0.38 -2.61
C ASP A 65 -11.27 1.14 -2.25
N ALA A 66 -11.72 2.00 -3.15
CA ALA A 66 -12.99 2.68 -3.00
C ALA A 66 -14.14 1.65 -3.13
N PRO A 67 -15.12 1.65 -2.20
CA PRO A 67 -16.25 0.73 -2.26
C PRO A 67 -16.98 0.76 -3.61
N GLU A 68 -17.38 -0.41 -4.12
CA GLU A 68 -18.28 -0.48 -5.27
C GLU A 68 -19.70 -0.05 -4.85
N ILE A 69 -20.32 0.83 -5.62
CA ILE A 69 -21.69 1.30 -5.39
C ILE A 69 -22.47 1.11 -6.68
N GLU A 70 -23.61 0.44 -6.61
CA GLU A 70 -24.45 0.18 -7.78
C GLU A 70 -24.87 1.49 -8.46
N GLY A 71 -24.78 1.52 -9.80
CA GLY A 71 -25.15 2.69 -10.59
C GLY A 71 -24.19 3.88 -10.47
N CYS A 72 -23.06 3.75 -9.77
CA CYS A 72 -22.09 4.82 -9.58
C CYS A 72 -20.64 4.34 -9.78
N ALA A 73 -19.73 5.26 -10.08
CA ALA A 73 -18.29 5.04 -10.01
C ALA A 73 -17.58 6.18 -9.28
N PRO A 74 -16.54 5.89 -8.48
CA PRO A 74 -15.67 6.92 -7.94
C PRO A 74 -14.76 7.49 -9.04
N ASP A 75 -14.42 8.77 -8.92
CA ASP A 75 -13.39 9.43 -9.74
C ASP A 75 -12.00 8.81 -9.54
N ARG A 76 -11.79 8.14 -8.41
CA ARG A 76 -10.59 7.38 -8.08
C ARG A 76 -10.94 6.10 -7.33
N ALA A 77 -10.76 4.96 -7.99
CA ALA A 77 -11.08 3.66 -7.43
C ALA A 77 -10.02 3.10 -6.46
N PHE A 78 -8.77 3.56 -6.56
CA PHE A 78 -7.65 2.98 -5.81
C PHE A 78 -6.66 4.05 -5.32
N LEU A 79 -6.17 3.87 -4.10
CA LEU A 79 -4.99 4.56 -3.58
C LEU A 79 -3.94 3.50 -3.23
N PRO A 80 -2.70 3.63 -3.72
CA PRO A 80 -1.63 2.72 -3.32
C PRO A 80 -1.27 2.92 -1.83
N SER A 81 -0.56 1.93 -1.29
CA SER A 81 0.11 2.11 -0.01
C SER A 81 1.22 3.15 -0.13
N GLU A 82 1.49 3.85 0.96
CA GLU A 82 2.49 4.92 1.01
C GLU A 82 3.24 4.88 2.35
N GLU A 83 4.54 4.57 2.28
CA GLU A 83 5.42 4.69 3.42
C GLU A 83 5.56 6.16 3.84
N VAL A 84 5.45 6.42 5.15
CA VAL A 84 5.54 7.77 5.70
C VAL A 84 6.57 7.83 6.82
N GLN A 85 7.04 9.04 7.09
CA GLN A 85 8.03 9.34 8.12
C GLN A 85 7.42 10.24 9.19
N ALA A 86 8.12 10.41 10.31
CA ALA A 86 7.65 11.22 11.43
C ALA A 86 7.40 12.70 11.09
N TRP A 87 7.98 13.19 9.99
CA TRP A 87 7.80 14.55 9.47
C TRP A 87 6.96 14.61 8.20
N THR A 88 6.43 13.49 7.72
CA THR A 88 5.48 13.51 6.59
C THR A 88 4.23 14.28 7.03
N PRO A 89 3.86 15.36 6.33
CA PRO A 89 2.68 16.13 6.69
C PRO A 89 1.41 15.31 6.51
N ASP A 90 0.35 15.69 7.23
CA ASP A 90 -0.96 15.09 7.03
C ASP A 90 -1.46 15.34 5.60
N SER A 91 -2.20 14.37 5.07
CA SER A 91 -2.76 14.39 3.71
C SER A 91 -4.28 14.30 3.75
N LYS A 92 -4.92 14.96 2.78
CA LYS A 92 -6.36 14.91 2.56
C LYS A 92 -6.64 14.48 1.12
N VAL A 93 -7.36 13.39 0.97
CA VAL A 93 -7.81 12.86 -0.32
C VAL A 93 -9.33 12.91 -0.33
N VAL A 94 -9.91 13.46 -1.40
CA VAL A 94 -11.35 13.43 -1.64
C VAL A 94 -11.59 12.53 -2.84
N ILE A 95 -12.51 11.58 -2.71
CA ILE A 95 -12.97 10.67 -3.76
C ILE A 95 -14.45 10.94 -3.95
N VAL A 96 -14.86 11.29 -5.17
CA VAL A 96 -16.24 11.68 -5.49
C VAL A 96 -16.88 10.58 -6.33
N TYR A 97 -18.05 10.12 -5.91
CA TYR A 97 -18.86 9.18 -6.67
C TYR A 97 -19.78 9.93 -7.63
N ASN A 98 -19.79 9.48 -8.88
CA ASN A 98 -20.66 9.98 -9.94
C ASN A 98 -21.61 8.86 -10.39
N ARG A 99 -22.87 9.20 -10.69
CA ARG A 99 -23.81 8.24 -11.29
C ARG A 99 -23.35 7.89 -12.70
N PHE A 100 -23.60 6.66 -13.13
CA PHE A 100 -23.52 6.34 -14.55
C PHE A 100 -24.66 7.05 -15.27
N ASP A 101 -24.33 7.80 -16.32
CA ASP A 101 -25.35 8.44 -17.16
C ASP A 101 -26.12 7.35 -17.92
N ASN A 102 -27.26 6.98 -17.37
CA ASN A 102 -28.20 6.02 -17.94
C ASN A 102 -29.01 6.58 -19.12
N GLU A 103 -28.87 7.88 -19.43
CA GLU A 103 -29.51 8.51 -20.60
C GLU A 103 -28.81 8.20 -21.94
N ARG A 104 -27.65 7.54 -21.92
CA ARG A 104 -26.88 7.17 -23.13
C ARG A 104 -26.61 5.66 -23.25
N LEU A 105 -27.56 4.84 -22.81
CA LEU A 105 -27.50 3.38 -22.93
C LEU A 105 -28.16 2.91 -24.23
N ASP A 106 -27.64 3.30 -25.38
CA ASP A 106 -27.83 2.56 -26.63
C ASP A 106 -26.90 1.33 -26.63
N ASP A 107 -27.41 0.21 -26.08
CA ASP A 107 -27.05 -1.23 -26.22
C ASP A 107 -25.57 -1.66 -26.21
N ARG A 108 -24.62 -0.74 -26.05
CA ARG A 108 -23.18 -0.94 -26.21
C ARG A 108 -22.37 -0.59 -24.98
N TYR A 109 -23.01 -0.30 -23.84
CA TYR A 109 -22.31 -0.25 -22.56
C TYR A 109 -22.11 -1.67 -22.02
N THR A 110 -21.24 -2.43 -22.68
CA THR A 110 -20.69 -3.65 -22.09
C THR A 110 -19.73 -3.25 -20.98
N LYS A 111 -19.99 -3.84 -19.81
CA LYS A 111 -19.37 -3.78 -18.48
C LYS A 111 -17.84 -3.93 -18.40
N THR A 112 -17.09 -3.77 -19.49
CA THR A 112 -15.69 -4.17 -19.62
C THR A 112 -14.69 -3.01 -19.67
N GLN A 113 -15.11 -1.76 -19.83
CA GLN A 113 -14.15 -0.64 -20.00
C GLN A 113 -13.58 -0.06 -18.70
N SER A 114 -14.22 -0.27 -17.54
CA SER A 114 -13.83 0.43 -16.30
C SER A 114 -12.89 -0.37 -15.40
N ARG A 115 -12.63 -1.65 -15.72
CA ARG A 115 -11.65 -2.48 -15.00
C ARG A 115 -10.38 -2.56 -15.83
N PRO A 116 -9.22 -2.08 -15.37
CA PRO A 116 -7.96 -2.62 -15.86
C PRO A 116 -8.04 -4.14 -15.73
N PRO A 117 -7.65 -4.95 -16.74
CA PRO A 117 -7.71 -6.39 -16.60
C PRO A 117 -6.97 -6.77 -15.33
N LEU A 118 -7.65 -7.48 -14.42
CA LEU A 118 -6.95 -8.22 -13.39
C LEU A 118 -6.09 -9.24 -14.11
N ILE A 119 -4.85 -8.89 -14.40
CA ILE A 119 -3.81 -9.90 -14.42
C ILE A 119 -3.82 -10.39 -12.98
N HIS A 120 -4.50 -11.51 -12.76
CA HIS A 120 -4.36 -12.29 -11.55
C HIS A 120 -2.86 -12.36 -11.26
N ARG A 121 -2.39 -11.61 -10.27
CA ARG A 121 -1.16 -11.98 -9.57
C ARG A 121 -1.37 -13.45 -9.21
N PRO A 122 -0.51 -14.39 -9.67
CA PRO A 122 -0.63 -15.76 -9.24
C PRO A 122 -0.66 -15.74 -7.72
N VAL A 123 -1.71 -16.29 -7.13
CA VAL A 123 -1.76 -16.56 -5.71
C VAL A 123 -0.55 -17.44 -5.44
N GLU A 124 0.49 -16.87 -4.81
CA GLU A 124 1.58 -17.67 -4.28
C GLU A 124 1.02 -18.43 -3.08
N GLU A 125 0.46 -19.62 -3.36
CA GLU A 125 0.05 -20.57 -2.34
C GLU A 125 1.28 -20.93 -1.52
N LYS A 126 1.23 -20.54 -0.25
CA LYS A 126 2.19 -20.90 0.79
C LYS A 126 2.18 -22.41 0.99
N LYS A 127 3.03 -23.14 0.26
CA LYS A 127 3.16 -24.60 0.40
C LYS A 127 4.00 -24.93 1.65
N SER A 128 3.33 -25.40 2.69
CA SER A 128 3.95 -26.05 3.84
C SER A 128 4.38 -27.49 3.51
N GLY A 129 5.66 -27.82 3.70
CA GLY A 129 6.18 -29.14 4.17
C GLY A 129 6.14 -30.40 3.26
N ILE A 130 7.22 -30.64 2.50
CA ILE A 130 8.12 -31.84 2.39
C ILE A 130 7.58 -33.25 2.81
N PRO A 131 8.01 -34.41 2.25
CA PRO A 131 8.49 -34.79 0.89
C PRO A 131 7.77 -36.04 0.32
N HIS A 132 7.71 -36.24 -1.00
CA HIS A 132 7.57 -37.60 -1.56
C HIS A 132 8.43 -37.75 -2.82
N GLY A 133 9.31 -38.76 -2.79
CA GLY A 133 10.24 -39.09 -3.87
C GLY A 133 9.68 -40.05 -4.93
N LEU A 134 10.58 -40.34 -5.89
CA LEU A 134 10.45 -41.17 -7.11
C LEU A 134 9.62 -40.53 -8.25
N GLY A 135 10.09 -40.42 -9.50
CA GLY A 135 11.34 -40.84 -10.13
C GLY A 135 11.33 -40.48 -11.64
N LEU A 136 12.54 -40.31 -12.19
CA LEU A 136 13.01 -40.43 -13.59
C LEU A 136 11.98 -40.45 -14.74
N ARG A 137 12.21 -39.63 -15.78
CA ARG A 137 12.55 -40.11 -17.15
C ARG A 137 13.41 -39.09 -17.91
N ILE A 138 14.49 -39.59 -18.50
CA ILE A 138 15.51 -38.94 -19.33
C ILE A 138 15.13 -39.06 -20.81
N ALA A 139 15.33 -38.00 -21.60
CA ALA A 139 15.65 -38.00 -23.05
C ALA A 139 15.96 -36.54 -23.44
N GLY A 140 17.01 -36.14 -24.16
CA GLY A 140 18.14 -36.78 -24.81
C GLY A 140 19.06 -35.65 -25.34
N LEU A 141 20.36 -35.95 -25.45
CA LEU A 141 21.46 -35.04 -25.84
C LEU A 141 21.30 -34.42 -27.24
N THR A 142 21.85 -33.21 -27.43
CA THR A 142 22.92 -32.96 -28.42
C THR A 142 23.75 -31.75 -28.02
N SER A 143 25.06 -32.00 -27.89
CA SER A 143 26.15 -31.04 -27.71
C SER A 143 26.56 -30.47 -29.06
N LEU A 144 26.88 -29.18 -29.16
CA LEU A 144 27.92 -28.73 -30.10
C LEU A 144 28.58 -27.43 -29.59
N PHE A 145 29.85 -27.55 -29.24
CA PHE A 145 30.79 -26.45 -29.04
C PHE A 145 30.90 -25.59 -30.31
N GLY A 146 30.99 -24.27 -30.14
CA GLY A 146 31.30 -23.33 -31.22
C GLY A 146 31.94 -22.04 -30.68
N LEU A 147 33.27 -22.06 -30.58
CA LEU A 147 34.16 -20.90 -30.36
C LEU A 147 33.87 -19.77 -31.36
N ARG A 148 33.79 -18.51 -30.91
CA ARG A 148 34.31 -17.34 -31.65
C ARG A 148 34.84 -16.26 -30.70
N ARG A 149 36.14 -15.95 -30.85
CA ARG A 149 36.83 -14.75 -30.37
C ARG A 149 36.49 -13.54 -31.26
N ALA A 150 36.56 -12.36 -30.67
CA ALA A 150 37.13 -11.10 -31.18
C ALA A 150 36.77 -10.01 -30.15
N ASN A 151 37.57 -9.00 -29.82
CA ASN A 151 38.96 -8.62 -30.06
C ASN A 151 39.31 -7.64 -28.93
#